data_AF-A0A2P2MTI3-F1
#
_entry.id   AF-A0A2P2MTI3-F1
#
_cell.length_a   1.000
_cell.length_b   1.000
_cell.length_c   1.000
_cell.angle_alpha   90.00
_cell.angle_beta   90.00
_cell.angle_gamma   90.00
#
_symmetry.space_group_name_H-M   'P 1'
#
loop_
_entity.id
_entity.type
_entity.pdbx_description
1 polymer ?
#
loop_
_entity_poly.entity_id
_entity_poly.type
_entity_poly.pdbx_seq_one_letter_code
_entity_poly.pdbx_strand_id
1 'polypeptide(L)'
;MHFFQIQCGLGRTGHLWAHEAYGVYPDIMTLAKPLAGGLPIGAALVSERVAAAVKHGDHGSTFAGGPLVCNAAIAVLEKISRPGFLASVSKKGQYFKELLIQKLRGNSHVREVLGSGLTVGIELDVSASPLVNAC
;
A
#
# COMPACT_ATOMS: atom_id res chain seq x y z
N MET A 1 16.66 7.20 5.89
CA MET A 1 15.73 6.08 6.18
C MET A 1 14.94 5.74 4.91
N HIS A 2 14.75 4.47 4.55
CA HIS A 2 14.06 4.05 3.31
C HIS A 2 12.81 3.22 3.61
N PHE A 3 11.68 3.55 2.98
CA PHE A 3 10.40 2.84 3.12
C PHE A 3 9.88 2.29 1.79
N PHE A 4 9.42 1.04 1.80
CA PHE A 4 8.77 0.40 0.66
C PHE A 4 7.25 0.54 0.78
N GLN A 5 6.65 1.44 0.00
CA GLN A 5 5.21 1.74 0.03
C GLN A 5 4.46 1.08 -1.14
N ILE A 6 5.11 0.12 -1.81
CA ILE A 6 4.60 -0.56 -2.99
C ILE A 6 3.27 -1.29 -2.71
N GLN A 7 3.12 -1.92 -1.54
CA GLN A 7 1.87 -2.61 -1.16
C GLN A 7 0.97 -1.78 -0.23
N CYS A 8 1.57 -1.08 0.72
CA CYS A 8 0.86 -0.45 1.84
C CYS A 8 0.56 1.05 1.63
N GLY A 9 1.17 1.68 0.63
CA GLY A 9 0.92 3.07 0.29
C GLY A 9 -0.33 3.25 -0.58
N LEU A 10 -0.49 4.47 -1.09
CA LEU A 10 -1.57 4.85 -2.01
C LEU A 10 -2.96 4.54 -1.42
N GLY A 11 -3.17 4.86 -0.15
CA GLY A 11 -4.46 4.75 0.50
C GLY A 11 -4.81 3.37 1.06
N ARG A 12 -4.00 2.34 0.80
CA ARG A 12 -4.34 0.94 1.15
C ARG A 12 -4.61 0.73 2.64
N THR A 13 -3.84 1.41 3.48
CA THR A 13 -3.91 1.35 4.95
C THR A 13 -4.89 2.36 5.55
N GLY A 14 -5.62 3.12 4.73
CA GLY A 14 -6.43 4.25 5.20
C GLY A 14 -5.66 5.56 5.36
N HIS A 15 -4.34 5.53 5.17
CA HIS A 15 -3.47 6.70 5.01
C HIS A 15 -2.96 6.78 3.58
N LEU A 16 -2.61 7.98 3.09
CA LEU A 16 -2.02 8.10 1.76
C LEU A 16 -0.71 7.32 1.72
N TRP A 17 0.15 7.52 2.72
CA TRP A 17 1.33 6.70 2.96
C TRP A 17 1.25 5.99 4.30
N ALA A 18 1.57 4.69 4.36
CA ALA A 18 1.47 3.92 5.60
C ALA A 18 2.36 4.44 6.73
N HIS A 19 3.42 5.21 6.41
CA HIS A 19 4.34 5.75 7.43
C HIS A 19 3.70 6.88 8.24
N GLU A 20 2.67 7.55 7.70
CA GLU A 20 1.96 8.64 8.37
C GLU A 20 1.35 8.18 9.70
N ALA A 21 0.87 6.94 9.76
CA ALA A 21 0.32 6.34 10.99
C ALA A 21 1.35 6.26 12.14
N TYR A 22 2.64 6.29 11.83
CA TYR A 22 3.74 6.17 12.79
C TYR A 22 4.44 7.50 13.08
N GLY A 23 4.07 8.59 12.39
CA GLY A 23 4.71 9.89 12.55
C GLY A 23 6.19 9.93 12.11
N VAL A 24 6.61 9.03 11.22
CA VAL A 24 7.99 8.92 10.73
C VAL A 24 8.06 9.29 9.26
N TYR A 25 9.04 10.12 8.88
CA TYR A 25 9.21 10.59 7.50
C TYR A 25 10.49 10.01 6.89
N PRO A 26 10.39 9.25 5.77
CA PRO A 26 11.56 8.65 5.14
C PRO A 26 12.33 9.63 4.25
N ASP A 27 13.63 9.39 4.09
CA ASP A 27 14.47 10.08 3.10
C ASP A 27 14.29 9.50 1.69
N ILE A 28 13.89 8.23 1.60
CA ILE A 28 13.66 7.52 0.35
C ILE A 28 12.37 6.72 0.50
N MET A 29 11.49 6.78 -0.50
CA MET A 29 10.25 6.02 -0.55
C MET A 29 10.02 5.45 -1.94
N THR A 30 9.64 4.19 -2.05
CA THR A 30 9.34 3.54 -3.34
C THR A 30 7.86 3.21 -3.50
N LEU A 31 7.32 3.51 -4.69
CA LEU A 31 5.94 3.31 -5.10
C LEU A 31 5.89 2.47 -6.39
N ALA A 32 4.85 1.65 -6.55
CA ALA A 32 4.51 0.95 -7.80
C ALA A 32 3.06 0.44 -7.70
N LYS A 33 2.78 -0.76 -8.18
CA LYS A 33 1.51 -1.51 -8.02
C LYS A 33 0.26 -0.65 -8.27
N PRO A 34 -0.49 -0.13 -7.26
CA PRO A 34 -1.69 0.63 -7.58
C PRO A 34 -1.40 1.99 -8.23
N LEU A 35 -0.14 2.46 -8.27
CA LEU A 35 0.24 3.79 -8.73
C LEU A 35 -0.38 4.17 -10.07
N ALA A 36 -0.37 3.30 -11.09
CA ALA A 36 -1.06 3.53 -12.37
C ALA A 36 -2.20 2.52 -12.63
N GLY A 37 -2.87 2.05 -11.57
CA GLY A 37 -4.08 1.25 -11.69
C GLY A 37 -3.88 -0.09 -12.42
N GLY A 38 -2.67 -0.67 -12.36
CA GLY A 38 -2.32 -1.92 -13.03
C GLY A 38 -1.36 -1.77 -14.21
N LEU A 39 -1.14 -0.56 -14.71
CA LEU A 39 -0.10 -0.31 -15.72
C LEU A 39 1.31 -0.30 -15.07
N PRO A 40 2.36 -0.71 -15.80
CA PRO A 40 3.71 -0.81 -15.25
C PRO A 40 4.30 0.58 -15.01
N ILE A 41 4.42 0.94 -13.74
CA ILE A 41 5.12 2.15 -13.30
C ILE A 41 5.73 1.90 -11.91
N GLY A 42 6.89 2.50 -11.69
CA GLY A 42 7.49 2.63 -10.37
C GLY A 42 7.99 4.07 -10.18
N ALA A 43 8.03 4.53 -8.93
CA ALA A 43 8.58 5.82 -8.57
C ALA A 43 9.43 5.70 -7.30
N ALA A 44 10.56 6.38 -7.29
CA ALA A 44 11.36 6.63 -6.09
C ALA A 44 11.24 8.11 -5.73
N LEU A 45 10.69 8.38 -4.55
CA LEU A 45 10.61 9.71 -3.97
C LEU A 45 11.79 9.83 -3.01
N VAL A 46 12.54 10.93 -3.12
CA VAL A 46 13.73 11.17 -2.33
C VAL A 46 13.68 12.57 -1.72
N SER A 47 14.19 12.72 -0.51
CA SER A 47 14.37 14.04 0.10
C SER A 47 15.42 14.84 -0.66
N GLU A 48 15.39 16.17 -0.56
CA GLU A 48 16.35 17.06 -1.22
C GLU A 48 17.80 16.70 -0.87
N ARG A 49 18.05 16.32 0.39
CA ARG A 49 19.35 15.85 0.86
C ARG A 49 19.85 14.63 0.07
N VAL A 50 18.98 13.68 -0.24
CA VAL A 50 19.33 12.50 -1.04
C VAL A 50 19.42 12.86 -2.52
N ALA A 51 18.50 13.69 -3.02
CA ALA A 51 18.49 14.15 -4.40
C ALA A 51 19.78 14.89 -4.78
N ALA A 52 20.37 15.65 -3.86
CA ALA A 52 21.64 16.36 -4.06
C ALA A 52 22.82 15.44 -4.40
N ALA A 53 22.74 14.15 -4.08
CA ALA A 53 23.75 13.15 -4.42
C ALA A 53 23.51 12.48 -5.79
N VAL A 54 22.33 12.67 -6.40
CA VAL A 54 21.95 12.06 -7.69
C VAL A 54 22.26 13.05 -8.81
N LYS A 55 23.18 12.69 -9.69
CA LYS A 55 23.58 13.53 -10.83
C LYS A 55 22.81 13.13 -12.09
N HIS A 56 22.82 14.03 -13.06
CA HIS A 56 22.27 13.73 -14.39
C HIS A 56 22.97 12.49 -14.98
N GLY A 57 22.17 11.51 -15.41
CA GLY A 57 22.65 10.24 -15.96
C GLY A 57 22.77 9.09 -14.95
N ASP A 58 22.78 9.36 -13.65
CA ASP A 58 22.93 8.30 -12.62
C ASP A 58 21.69 7.38 -12.54
N HIS A 59 20.52 7.90 -12.92
CA HIS A 59 19.27 7.16 -12.92
C HIS A 59 18.47 7.47 -14.20
N GLY A 60 18.23 6.45 -15.01
CA GLY A 60 17.50 6.57 -16.26
C GLY A 60 16.89 5.24 -16.69
N SER A 61 15.86 5.30 -17.51
CA SER A 61 15.23 4.13 -18.13
C SER A 61 14.49 4.56 -19.39
N THR A 62 14.57 3.74 -20.44
CA THR A 62 13.96 4.00 -21.75
C THR A 62 12.44 4.15 -21.67
N PHE A 63 11.80 3.42 -20.77
CA PHE A 63 10.33 3.34 -20.68
C PHE A 63 9.77 3.95 -19.39
N ALA A 64 10.62 4.38 -18.45
CA ALA A 64 10.14 5.00 -17.21
C ALA A 64 9.51 6.37 -17.48
N GLY A 65 8.39 6.66 -16.80
CA GLY A 65 7.78 7.99 -16.83
C GLY A 65 7.10 8.37 -18.16
N GLY A 66 6.77 7.41 -19.03
CA GLY A 66 6.05 7.68 -20.27
C GLY A 66 4.68 8.37 -20.03
N PRO A 67 4.21 9.23 -20.96
CA PRO A 67 3.02 10.06 -20.74
C PRO A 67 1.74 9.26 -20.48
N LEU A 68 1.60 8.07 -21.08
CA LEU A 68 0.44 7.20 -20.84
C LEU A 68 0.36 6.73 -19.39
N VAL A 69 1.45 6.14 -18.87
CA VAL A 69 1.48 5.61 -17.50
C VAL A 69 1.44 6.73 -16.46
N CYS A 70 2.03 7.89 -16.76
CA CYS A 70 1.95 9.08 -15.90
C CYS A 70 0.52 9.64 -15.81
N ASN A 71 -0.21 9.74 -16.93
CA ASN A 71 -1.62 10.17 -16.91
C ASN A 71 -2.51 9.19 -16.13
N ALA A 72 -2.30 7.87 -16.30
CA ALA A 72 -2.99 6.87 -15.49
C ALA A 72 -2.68 7.04 -13.99
N ALA A 73 -1.42 7.35 -13.64
CA ALA A 73 -1.03 7.59 -12.26
C ALA A 73 -1.66 8.85 -11.66
N ILE A 74 -1.73 9.94 -12.43
CA ILE A 74 -2.43 11.17 -12.03
C ILE A 74 -3.90 10.88 -11.75
N ALA A 75 -4.60 10.18 -12.65
CA ALA A 75 -6.00 9.82 -12.46
C ALA A 75 -6.25 8.97 -11.20
N VAL A 76 -5.33 8.06 -10.87
CA VAL A 76 -5.37 7.28 -9.63
C VAL A 76 -5.18 8.19 -8.41
N LEU A 77 -4.15 9.04 -8.41
CA LEU A 77 -3.85 9.95 -7.31
C LEU A 77 -4.99 10.93 -7.07
N GLU A 78 -5.56 11.50 -8.12
CA GLU A 78 -6.74 12.37 -8.04
C GLU A 78 -7.91 11.67 -7.36
N LYS A 79 -8.17 10.41 -7.71
CA LYS A 79 -9.24 9.61 -7.09
C LYS A 79 -8.98 9.35 -5.61
N ILE A 80 -7.75 9.00 -5.25
CA ILE A 80 -7.36 8.76 -3.84
C ILE A 80 -7.43 10.05 -3.01
N SER A 81 -7.10 11.18 -3.62
CA SER A 81 -7.06 12.49 -2.97
C SER A 81 -8.45 13.12 -2.77
N ARG A 82 -9.52 12.51 -3.29
CA ARG A 82 -10.88 13.00 -3.11
C ARG A 82 -11.26 13.01 -1.62
N PRO A 83 -11.93 14.07 -1.13
CA PRO A 83 -12.41 14.13 0.24
C PRO A 83 -13.20 12.88 0.62
N GLY A 84 -12.89 12.30 1.78
CA GLY A 84 -13.56 11.12 2.31
C GLY A 84 -13.13 9.77 1.71
N PHE A 85 -12.28 9.73 0.67
CA PHE A 85 -11.82 8.46 0.10
C PHE A 85 -11.05 7.63 1.13
N LEU A 86 -10.01 8.19 1.75
CA LEU A 86 -9.19 7.52 2.76
C LEU A 86 -10.02 7.12 3.99
N ALA A 87 -10.89 8.01 4.47
CA ALA A 87 -11.82 7.70 5.57
C ALA A 87 -12.75 6.54 5.22
N SER A 88 -13.21 6.45 3.97
CA SER A 88 -14.01 5.31 3.49
C SER A 88 -13.21 4.01 3.51
N VAL A 89 -11.92 4.03 3.15
CA VAL A 89 -11.03 2.87 3.24
C VAL A 89 -10.90 2.39 4.68
N SER A 90 -10.62 3.30 5.62
CA SER A 90 -10.53 2.96 7.05
C SER A 90 -11.84 2.38 7.59
N LYS A 91 -12.99 3.00 7.26
CA LYS A 91 -14.31 2.52 7.68
C LYS A 91 -14.63 1.11 7.15
N LYS A 92 -14.37 0.87 5.85
CA LYS A 92 -14.58 -0.44 5.23
C LYS A 92 -13.63 -1.49 5.79
N GLY A 93 -12.37 -1.11 6.03
CA GLY A 93 -11.37 -1.95 6.66
C GLY A 93 -11.80 -2.44 8.04
N GLN A 94 -12.24 -1.51 8.89
CA GLN A 94 -12.75 -1.81 10.22
C GLN A 94 -13.96 -2.76 10.16
N TYR A 95 -14.94 -2.44 9.31
CA TYR A 95 -16.11 -3.30 9.11
C TYR A 95 -15.73 -4.72 8.67
N PHE A 96 -14.81 -4.84 7.71
CA PHE A 96 -14.35 -6.14 7.22
C PHE A 96 -13.63 -6.95 8.31
N LYS A 97 -12.77 -6.28 9.09
CA LYS A 97 -12.05 -6.90 10.22
C LYS A 97 -13.01 -7.41 11.29
N GLU A 98 -14.00 -6.60 11.69
CA GLU A 98 -15.03 -6.99 12.66
C GLU A 98 -15.84 -8.19 12.19
N LEU A 99 -16.23 -8.21 10.92
CA LEU A 99 -16.95 -9.32 10.31
C LEU A 99 -16.13 -10.61 10.35
N LEU A 100 -14.83 -10.54 10.02
CA LEU A 100 -13.94 -11.70 10.10
C LEU A 100 -13.80 -12.22 11.53
N ILE A 101 -13.58 -11.33 12.50
CA ILE A 101 -13.51 -11.71 13.93
C ILE A 101 -14.80 -12.40 14.37
N GLN A 102 -15.96 -11.88 13.96
CA GLN A 102 -17.25 -12.49 14.29
C GLN A 102 -17.41 -13.88 13.64
N LYS A 103 -17.07 -14.01 12.35
CA LYS A 103 -17.27 -15.25 11.59
C LYS A 103 -16.29 -16.36 11.96
N LEU A 104 -15.09 -16.00 12.38
CA LEU A 104 -14.04 -16.94 12.79
C LEU A 104 -14.05 -17.24 14.29
N ARG A 105 -14.95 -16.60 15.05
CA ARG A 105 -15.11 -16.84 16.48
C ARG A 105 -15.37 -18.33 16.73
N GLY A 106 -14.55 -18.93 17.59
CA GLY A 106 -14.66 -20.35 17.97
C GLY A 106 -13.80 -21.30 17.15
N ASN A 107 -13.14 -20.83 16.09
CA ASN A 107 -12.10 -21.62 15.43
C ASN A 107 -10.82 -21.57 16.27
N SER A 108 -10.44 -22.69 16.90
CA SER A 108 -9.26 -22.79 17.76
C SER A 108 -7.95 -22.52 17.03
N HIS A 109 -7.93 -22.66 15.71
CA HIS A 109 -6.73 -22.45 14.89
C HIS A 109 -6.50 -20.99 14.50
N VAL A 110 -7.48 -20.11 14.73
CA VAL A 110 -7.35 -18.68 14.44
C VAL A 110 -6.75 -17.98 15.65
N ARG A 111 -5.52 -17.51 15.52
CA ARG A 111 -4.80 -16.81 16.58
C ARG A 111 -5.22 -15.35 16.68
N GLU A 112 -5.20 -14.64 15.55
CA GLU A 112 -5.54 -13.22 15.51
C GLU A 112 -6.02 -12.80 14.12
N VAL A 113 -6.90 -11.78 14.08
CA VAL A 113 -7.19 -11.03 12.85
C VAL A 113 -6.54 -9.65 12.99
N LEU A 114 -5.55 -9.36 12.14
CA LEU A 114 -4.75 -8.14 12.18
C LEU A 114 -4.83 -7.36 10.86
N GLY A 115 -4.28 -6.15 10.85
CA GLY A 115 -4.23 -5.31 9.65
C GLY A 115 -4.70 -3.88 9.88
N SER A 116 -4.57 -3.08 8.81
CA SER A 116 -4.93 -1.66 8.77
C SER A 116 -5.53 -1.31 7.41
N GLY A 117 -6.55 -0.45 7.41
CA GLY A 117 -7.36 -0.18 6.22
C GLY A 117 -7.87 -1.47 5.58
N LEU A 118 -7.67 -1.60 4.27
CA LEU A 118 -8.07 -2.78 3.50
C LEU A 118 -6.91 -3.78 3.29
N THR A 119 -5.87 -3.71 4.12
CA THR A 119 -4.88 -4.78 4.28
C THR A 119 -5.20 -5.53 5.56
N VAL A 120 -5.83 -6.69 5.42
CA VAL A 120 -6.24 -7.55 6.54
C VAL A 120 -5.57 -8.91 6.41
N GLY A 121 -5.09 -9.45 7.52
CA GLY A 121 -4.48 -10.77 7.62
C GLY A 121 -5.11 -11.56 8.76
N ILE A 122 -5.14 -12.88 8.60
CA ILE A 122 -5.58 -13.81 9.64
C ILE A 122 -4.37 -14.67 9.98
N GLU A 123 -3.93 -14.63 11.24
CA GLU A 123 -2.87 -15.48 11.74
C GLU A 123 -3.47 -16.80 12.22
N LEU A 124 -2.85 -17.90 11.79
CA LEU A 124 -3.23 -19.26 12.16
C LEU A 124 -2.08 -19.93 12.93
N ASP A 125 -2.42 -20.81 13.86
CA ASP A 125 -1.43 -21.65 14.57
C ASP A 125 -1.03 -22.91 13.78
N VAL A 126 -1.71 -23.16 12.66
CA VAL A 126 -1.46 -24.24 11.70
C VAL A 126 -1.05 -23.67 10.34
N SER A 127 -0.50 -24.54 9.49
CA SER A 127 -0.17 -24.16 8.11
C SER A 127 -1.41 -23.66 7.36
N ALA A 128 -1.30 -22.46 6.78
CA ALA A 128 -2.34 -21.88 5.94
C ALA A 128 -2.36 -22.47 4.51
N SER A 129 -1.31 -23.18 4.07
CA SER A 129 -1.19 -23.68 2.70
C SER A 129 -2.38 -24.54 2.24
N PRO A 130 -2.89 -25.49 3.05
CA PRO A 130 -4.07 -26.28 2.66
C PRO A 130 -5.32 -25.41 2.45
N LEU A 131 -5.49 -24.33 3.22
CA LEU A 131 -6.62 -23.41 3.10
C LEU A 131 -6.52 -22.54 1.85
N VAL A 132 -5.31 -22.03 1.56
CA VAL A 132 -5.04 -21.26 0.34
C VAL A 132 -5.27 -22.10 -0.91
N ASN A 133 -4.89 -23.38 -0.89
CA ASN A 133 -5.09 -24.29 -2.03
C ASN A 133 -6.55 -24.74 -2.21
N ALA A 134 -7.39 -24.58 -1.20
CA ALA A 134 -8.80 -24.95 -1.25
C ALA A 134 -9.71 -23.83 -1.80
N CYS A 135 -9.17 -22.62 -1.98
CA CYS A 135 -9.84 -21.44 -2.51
C CYS A 135 -9.49 -21.25 -4.00
#